data_AF-A0A4V2I749-F1
#
_entry.id   AF-A0A4V2I749-F1
#
_cell.length_a   1.000
_cell.length_b   1.000
_cell.length_c   1.000
_cell.angle_alpha   90.00
_cell.angle_beta   90.00
_cell.angle_gamma   90.00
#
_symmetry.space_group_name_H-M   'P 1'
#
loop_
_entity.id
_entity.type
_entity.pdbx_description
1 polymer ?
#
loop_
_entity_poly.entity_id
_entity_poly.type
_entity_poly.pdbx_seq_one_letter_code
_entity_poly.pdbx_strand_id
1 'polypeptide(L)'
;MPPAYTATPSEVEPGDQVTVSAPDATCGARYGRDAQVQVTVRDAARAVLLEELAPMTDDGGFTFVFTVPPATAPGEAAVMAYPYNLDWCDDTGVNNRAGAGPQTLVLVSCAERSVPLVIVAGAGT
;
A
#
# COMPACT_ATOMS: atom_id res chain seq x y z
N MET A 1 -6.78 -3.07 11.26
CA MET A 1 -6.83 -2.56 9.87
C MET A 1 -5.56 -1.75 9.63
N PRO A 2 -4.85 -1.87 8.49
CA PRO A 2 -3.68 -1.02 8.27
C PRO A 2 -4.17 0.43 8.18
N PRO A 3 -3.34 1.42 8.51
CA PRO A 3 -3.76 2.80 8.39
C PRO A 3 -4.11 3.13 6.93
N ALA A 4 -5.04 4.08 6.75
CA ALA A 4 -5.32 4.59 5.42
C ALA A 4 -4.06 5.27 4.86
N TYR A 5 -3.68 4.89 3.65
CA TYR A 5 -2.55 5.47 2.92
C TYR A 5 -3.03 6.35 1.75
N THR A 6 -2.14 7.21 1.27
CA THR A 6 -2.33 8.07 0.10
C THR A 6 -1.19 7.88 -0.89
N ALA A 7 -1.41 8.24 -2.15
CA ALA A 7 -0.38 8.43 -3.17
C ALA A 7 -0.36 9.92 -3.56
N THR A 8 0.81 10.56 -3.58
CA THR A 8 0.92 12.00 -3.85
C THR A 8 2.16 12.30 -4.71
N PRO A 9 2.01 13.06 -5.82
CA PRO A 9 0.74 13.57 -6.36
C PRO A 9 -0.15 12.44 -6.91
N SER A 10 -1.46 12.70 -7.02
CA SER A 10 -2.43 11.73 -7.53
C SER A 10 -2.61 11.77 -9.05
N GLU A 11 -1.95 12.73 -9.71
CA GLU A 11 -1.86 12.87 -11.17
C GLU A 11 -0.39 13.13 -11.53
N VAL A 12 0.15 12.37 -12.48
CA VAL A 12 1.59 12.33 -12.80
C VAL A 12 1.86 12.01 -14.26
N GLU A 13 3.03 12.40 -14.74
CA GLU A 13 3.62 11.96 -16.01
C GLU A 13 4.62 10.81 -15.79
N PRO A 14 4.92 10.00 -16.84
CA PRO A 14 6.06 9.09 -16.82
C PRO A 14 7.36 9.82 -16.46
N GLY A 15 8.10 9.31 -15.47
CA GLY A 15 9.30 9.94 -14.92
C GLY A 15 9.09 10.77 -13.66
N ASP A 16 7.85 11.08 -13.29
CA ASP A 16 7.56 11.77 -12.03
C ASP A 16 7.77 10.87 -10.80
N GLN A 17 8.04 11.51 -9.65
CA GLN A 17 8.09 10.82 -8.36
C GLN A 17 6.73 10.86 -7.67
N VAL A 18 6.35 9.72 -7.09
CA VAL A 18 5.15 9.55 -6.27
C VAL A 18 5.56 9.07 -4.89
N THR A 19 5.00 9.71 -3.86
CA THR A 19 5.11 9.27 -2.47
C THR A 19 3.85 8.52 -2.06
N VAL A 20 4.02 7.29 -1.61
CA VAL A 20 2.98 6.49 -0.95
C VAL A 20 3.24 6.50 0.55
N SER A 21 2.27 6.93 1.34
CA SER A 21 2.48 7.07 2.79
C SER A 21 1.22 6.82 3.60
N ALA A 22 1.42 6.30 4.81
CA ALA A 22 0.41 6.17 5.85
C ALA A 22 0.95 6.71 7.18
N PRO A 23 0.14 7.39 8.00
CA PRO A 23 0.48 7.66 9.39
C PRO A 23 0.41 6.39 10.23
N ASP A 24 1.01 6.41 11.42
CA ASP A 24 0.82 5.35 12.40
C ASP A 24 -0.67 5.22 12.80
N ALA A 25 -1.12 3.99 13.01
CA ALA A 25 -2.43 3.74 13.59
C ALA A 25 -2.44 4.12 15.07
N THR A 26 -3.57 4.63 15.56
CA THR A 26 -3.75 5.01 16.97
C THR A 26 -4.31 3.88 17.84
N CYS A 27 -4.53 2.70 17.26
CA CYS A 27 -5.14 1.55 17.93
C CYS A 27 -4.15 0.57 18.58
N GLY A 28 -2.84 0.85 18.51
CA GLY A 28 -1.78 -0.06 18.96
C GLY A 28 -1.77 -1.32 18.09
N ALA A 29 -1.37 -1.18 16.83
CA ALA A 29 -1.53 -2.23 15.83
C ALA A 29 -0.49 -3.35 15.98
N ARG A 30 0.72 -3.03 16.48
CA ARG A 30 1.74 -3.99 16.91
C ARG A 30 2.19 -4.99 15.83
N TYR A 31 2.48 -4.48 14.64
CA TYR A 31 2.98 -5.23 13.49
C TYR A 31 4.40 -5.79 13.66
N GLY A 32 5.13 -5.35 14.68
CA GLY A 32 6.51 -5.74 14.96
C GLY A 32 7.50 -4.65 14.56
N ARG A 33 8.65 -4.63 15.25
CA ARG A 33 9.72 -3.63 15.05
C ARG A 33 10.39 -3.68 13.67
N ASP A 34 10.33 -4.84 13.03
CA ASP A 34 10.93 -5.12 11.72
C ASP A 34 9.84 -5.28 10.65
N ALA A 35 8.65 -4.71 10.90
CA ALA A 35 7.52 -4.80 9.99
C ALA A 35 7.84 -4.16 8.64
N GLN A 36 7.24 -4.71 7.59
CA GLN A 36 7.39 -4.23 6.23
C GLN A 36 6.02 -4.03 5.60
N VAL A 37 5.96 -3.13 4.63
CA VAL A 37 4.83 -2.95 3.73
C VAL A 37 5.25 -3.41 2.34
N GLN A 38 4.38 -4.16 1.66
CA GLN A 38 4.48 -4.42 0.23
C GLN A 38 3.67 -3.36 -0.51
N VAL A 39 4.33 -2.63 -1.41
CA VAL A 39 3.71 -1.66 -2.30
C VAL A 39 3.70 -2.23 -3.71
N THR A 40 2.53 -2.34 -4.30
CA THR A 40 2.34 -2.78 -5.69
C THR A 40 1.64 -1.68 -6.48
N VAL A 41 2.16 -1.37 -7.67
CA VAL A 41 1.53 -0.44 -8.60
C VAL A 41 1.20 -1.20 -9.88
N ARG A 42 -0.07 -1.12 -10.30
CA ARG A 42 -0.55 -1.68 -11.56
C ARG A 42 -1.05 -0.59 -12.48
N ASP A 43 -0.74 -0.68 -13.77
CA ASP A 43 -1.25 0.26 -14.77
C ASP A 43 -2.74 0.02 -15.08
N ALA A 44 -3.30 0.83 -15.99
CA ALA A 44 -4.69 0.70 -16.44
C ALA A 44 -5.00 -0.65 -17.12
N ALA A 45 -3.98 -1.33 -17.67
CA ALA A 45 -4.09 -2.67 -18.23
C ALA A 45 -3.92 -3.78 -17.16
N ARG A 46 -3.76 -3.39 -15.89
CA ARG A 46 -3.47 -4.24 -14.72
C ARG A 46 -2.10 -4.93 -14.78
N ALA A 47 -1.20 -4.48 -15.65
CA ALA A 47 0.18 -4.94 -15.65
C ALA A 47 0.92 -4.35 -14.46
N VAL A 48 1.80 -5.14 -13.83
CA VAL A 48 2.61 -4.69 -12.69
C VAL A 48 3.69 -3.75 -13.19
N LEU A 49 3.64 -2.50 -12.73
CA LEU A 49 4.70 -1.51 -12.93
C LEU A 49 5.78 -1.61 -11.87
N LEU A 50 5.37 -1.96 -10.64
CA LEU A 50 6.22 -2.00 -9.47
C LEU A 50 5.65 -2.99 -8.44
N GLU A 51 6.54 -3.73 -7.77
CA GLU A 51 6.22 -4.51 -6.57
C GLU A 51 7.45 -4.56 -5.67
N GLU A 52 7.40 -3.86 -4.54
CA GLU A 52 8.55 -3.70 -3.64
C GLU A 52 8.17 -3.75 -2.16
N LEU A 53 9.14 -4.10 -1.32
CA LEU A 53 9.04 -4.06 0.13
C LEU A 53 9.69 -2.79 0.69
N ALA A 54 9.04 -2.14 1.63
CA ALA A 54 9.55 -0.98 2.34
C ALA A 54 9.41 -1.14 3.87
N PRO A 55 10.24 -0.46 4.68
CA PRO A 55 10.08 -0.43 6.13
C PRO A 55 8.72 0.12 6.55
N MET A 56 8.15 -0.48 7.60
CA MET A 56 6.90 -0.06 8.23
C MET A 56 7.09 -0.05 9.76
N THR A 57 6.48 0.92 10.44
CA THR A 57 6.53 0.98 11.90
C THR A 57 5.72 -0.16 12.53
N ASP A 58 5.92 -0.38 13.83
CA ASP A 58 5.09 -1.28 14.66
C ASP A 58 3.60 -0.90 14.61
N ASP A 59 3.28 0.37 14.35
CA ASP A 59 1.89 0.84 14.25
C ASP A 59 1.39 1.05 12.81
N GLY A 60 2.17 0.59 11.81
CA GLY A 60 1.73 0.49 10.42
C GLY A 60 1.98 1.74 9.58
N GLY A 61 2.61 2.78 10.15
CA GLY A 61 3.05 3.95 9.40
C GLY A 61 4.20 3.60 8.47
N PHE A 62 4.23 4.25 7.30
CA PHE A 62 5.30 4.08 6.32
C PHE A 62 5.39 5.27 5.37
N THR A 63 6.51 5.37 4.68
CA THR A 63 6.71 6.28 3.54
C THR A 63 7.56 5.56 2.51
N PHE A 64 7.08 5.54 1.27
CA PHE A 64 7.73 4.90 0.13
C PHE A 64 7.68 5.83 -1.08
N VAL A 65 8.78 5.98 -1.79
CA VAL A 65 8.87 6.86 -2.97
C VAL A 65 9.28 6.03 -4.17
N PHE A 66 8.57 6.18 -5.27
CA PHE A 66 8.93 5.54 -6.55
C PHE A 66 8.84 6.54 -7.70
N THR A 67 9.51 6.21 -8.80
CA THR A 67 9.43 6.95 -10.05
C THR A 67 8.54 6.20 -11.04
N VAL A 68 7.59 6.87 -11.68
CA VAL A 68 6.75 6.27 -12.72
C VAL A 68 7.64 5.86 -13.89
N PRO A 69 7.60 4.59 -14.36
CA PRO A 69 8.45 4.16 -15.46
C PRO A 69 8.23 5.02 -16.73
N PRO A 70 9.30 5.42 -17.47
CA PRO A 70 9.18 6.33 -18.61
C PRO A 70 8.29 5.86 -19.77
N ALA A 71 8.06 4.54 -19.88
CA ALA A 71 7.24 3.94 -20.94
C ALA A 71 5.82 3.61 -20.50
N THR A 72 5.39 4.06 -19.31
CA THR A 72 4.04 3.80 -18.82
C THR A 72 3.01 4.55 -19.66
N ALA A 73 2.01 3.82 -20.15
CA ALA A 73 0.92 4.40 -20.92
C ALA A 73 -0.01 5.26 -20.03
N PRO A 74 -0.62 6.32 -20.59
CA PRO A 74 -1.63 7.09 -19.87
C PRO A 74 -2.84 6.25 -19.46
N GLY A 75 -3.39 6.54 -18.28
CA GLY A 75 -4.57 5.86 -17.74
C GLY A 75 -4.62 5.88 -16.22
N GLU A 76 -5.71 5.35 -15.66
CA GLU A 76 -5.85 5.19 -14.21
C GLU A 76 -5.09 3.94 -13.74
N ALA A 77 -3.98 4.16 -13.04
CA ALA A 77 -3.24 3.13 -12.34
C ALA A 77 -3.81 2.91 -10.93
N ALA A 78 -3.56 1.71 -10.40
CA ALA A 78 -3.91 1.35 -9.03
C ALA A 78 -2.64 1.21 -8.19
N VAL A 79 -2.60 1.92 -7.06
CA VAL A 79 -1.58 1.77 -6.02
C VAL A 79 -2.17 0.95 -4.89
N MET A 80 -1.49 -0.12 -4.49
CA MET A 80 -1.85 -0.98 -3.37
C MET A 80 -0.70 -1.01 -2.37
N ALA A 81 -1.03 -0.99 -1.08
CA ALA A 81 -0.05 -1.11 0.00
C ALA A 81 -0.62 -1.95 1.15
N TYR A 82 0.09 -3.01 1.51
CA TYR A 82 -0.29 -3.94 2.60
C TYR A 82 0.89 -4.30 3.48
N PRO A 83 0.67 -4.48 4.79
CA PRO A 83 1.65 -5.16 5.63
C PRO A 83 2.08 -6.50 5.00
N TYR A 84 3.38 -6.71 4.87
CA TYR A 84 3.95 -7.90 4.26
C TYR A 84 3.96 -9.08 5.24
N ASN A 85 3.73 -10.29 4.72
CA ASN A 85 3.81 -11.55 5.46
C ASN A 85 2.89 -11.60 6.71
N LEU A 86 1.74 -10.92 6.64
CA LEU A 86 0.70 -10.96 7.67
C LEU A 86 -0.54 -11.67 7.15
N ASP A 87 -1.02 -12.66 7.90
CA ASP A 87 -2.33 -13.29 7.65
C ASP A 87 -3.47 -12.32 8.03
N TRP A 88 -3.93 -11.57 7.04
CA TRP A 88 -4.95 -10.53 7.23
C TRP A 88 -6.34 -11.10 7.53
N CYS A 89 -6.67 -12.28 7.00
CA CYS A 89 -8.01 -12.85 7.08
C CYS A 89 -8.12 -13.94 8.19
N ASP A 90 -7.05 -14.20 8.95
CA ASP A 90 -6.99 -15.15 10.08
C ASP A 90 -7.55 -16.54 9.72
N ASP A 91 -7.25 -17.03 8.50
CA ASP A 91 -7.69 -18.34 8.01
C ASP A 91 -6.54 -19.35 7.85
N THR A 92 -5.28 -18.93 8.03
CA THR A 92 -4.10 -19.81 7.96
C THR A 92 -3.48 -20.16 9.33
N GLY A 93 -3.97 -19.55 10.41
CA GLY A 93 -3.55 -19.83 11.79
C GLY A 93 -2.23 -19.16 12.21
N VAL A 94 -1.73 -18.19 11.42
CA VAL A 94 -0.62 -17.32 11.81
C VAL A 94 -1.19 -16.11 12.53
N ASN A 95 -1.18 -16.15 13.86
CA ASN A 95 -1.74 -15.10 14.72
C ASN A 95 -1.11 -13.71 14.45
N ASN A 96 -1.88 -12.80 13.86
CA ASN A 96 -1.66 -11.37 14.03
C ASN A 96 -2.41 -10.87 15.26
N ARG A 97 -2.09 -11.43 16.43
CA ARG A 97 -2.60 -10.88 17.70
C ARG A 97 -1.52 -10.04 18.34
N ALA A 98 -1.78 -8.74 18.45
CA ALA A 98 -1.17 -7.99 19.53
C ALA A 98 -2.16 -7.00 20.14
N GLY A 99 -3.23 -7.60 20.69
CA GLY A 99 -3.88 -7.13 21.90
C GLY A 99 -4.32 -8.36 22.70
N ALA A 100 -3.71 -8.61 23.86
CA ALA A 100 -4.19 -9.63 24.79
C ALA A 100 -5.52 -9.15 25.39
N GLY A 101 -6.63 -9.54 24.78
CA GLY A 101 -7.99 -9.30 25.25
C GLY A 101 -9.02 -9.93 24.33
N PRO A 102 -10.21 -10.31 24.84
CA PRO A 102 -11.28 -10.83 24.01
C PRO A 102 -11.80 -9.72 23.10
N GLN A 103 -11.38 -9.72 21.84
CA GLN A 103 -11.94 -8.86 20.80
C GLN A 103 -12.73 -9.76 19.85
N THR A 104 -14.05 -9.56 19.78
CA THR A 104 -14.89 -10.17 18.75
C THR A 104 -14.55 -9.49 17.43
N LEU A 105 -13.61 -10.08 16.68
CA LEU A 105 -13.27 -9.59 15.35
C LEU A 105 -14.37 -10.03 14.38
N VAL A 106 -15.12 -9.07 13.85
CA VAL A 106 -16.10 -9.31 12.78
C VAL A 106 -15.40 -9.08 11.45
N LEU A 107 -15.49 -10.05 10.54
CA LEU A 107 -14.98 -9.95 9.18
C LEU A 107 -15.78 -8.89 8.39
N VAL A 108 -15.21 -7.69 8.27
CA VAL A 108 -15.68 -6.64 7.36
C VAL A 108 -14.74 -6.62 6.16
N SER A 109 -15.04 -7.47 5.15
CA SER A 109 -14.49 -7.45 3.78
C SER A 109 -12.95 -7.37 3.63
N CYS A 110 -12.28 -8.45 3.22
CA CYS A 110 -10.88 -8.46 2.77
C CYS A 110 -10.72 -7.86 1.35
N ALA A 111 -11.43 -6.78 1.01
CA ALA A 111 -11.26 -6.12 -0.29
C ALA A 111 -9.90 -5.42 -0.33
N GLU A 112 -9.11 -5.72 -1.37
CA GLU A 112 -7.84 -5.07 -1.66
C GLU A 112 -8.07 -3.55 -1.83
N ARG A 113 -7.87 -2.76 -0.76
CA ARG A 113 -7.82 -1.29 -0.82
C ARG A 113 -6.77 -0.84 -1.84
N SER A 114 -7.22 -0.26 -2.94
CA SER A 114 -6.40 0.48 -3.89
C SER A 114 -6.67 1.99 -3.79
N VAL A 115 -5.66 2.79 -4.10
CA VAL A 115 -5.76 4.24 -4.30
C VAL A 115 -5.46 4.54 -5.76
N PRO A 116 -6.30 5.33 -6.46
CA PRO A 116 -6.07 5.66 -7.86
C PRO A 116 -4.87 6.61 -8.01
N LEU A 117 -4.12 6.41 -9.09
CA LEU A 117 -3.06 7.31 -9.58
C LEU A 117 -3.31 7.56 -11.06
N VAL A 118 -3.59 8.80 -11.44
CA VAL A 118 -3.83 9.17 -12.83
C VAL A 118 -2.50 9.41 -13.52
N ILE A 119 -2.21 8.61 -14.55
CA ILE A 119 -1.03 8.82 -15.39
C ILE A 119 -1.48 9.55 -16.65
N VAL A 120 -0.98 10.76 -16.86
CA VAL A 120 -1.26 11.56 -18.06
C VAL A 120 -0.14 11.36 -19.10
N ALA A 121 -0.42 11.72 -20.34
CA ALA A 121 0.61 11.69 -21.37
C ALA A 121 1.71 12.68 -21.04
N GLY A 122 2.96 12.20 -20.96
CA GLY A 122 4.11 13.09 -20.84
C GLY A 122 4.14 14.06 -22.02
N ALA A 123 4.51 15.31 -21.77
CA ALA A 123 4.69 16.30 -22.83
C ALA A 123 5.73 15.76 -23.84
N GLY A 124 5.27 15.25 -24.98
CA GLY A 124 6.14 14.71 -26.03
C GLY A 124 7.21 15.73 -26.41
N THR A 125 8.46 15.28 -26.44
CA THR A 125 9.57 16.02 -27.05
C THR A 125 9.69 15.72 -28.54
#